data_AF-A0A2G5T922-F1
#
_entry.id   AF-A0A2G5T922-F1
#
_cell.length_a   1.000
_cell.length_b   1.000
_cell.length_c   1.000
_cell.angle_alpha   90.00
_cell.angle_beta   90.00
_cell.angle_gamma   90.00
#
_symmetry.space_group_name_H-M   'P 1'
#
loop_
_entity.id
_entity.type
_entity.pdbx_description
1 polymer ?
#
loop_
_entity_poly.entity_id
_entity_poly.type
_entity_poly.pdbx_seq_one_letter_code
_entity_poly.pdbx_strand_id
1 'polypeptide(L)'
;MALFLQIAVPLTTIVVPLIYIFSSIIVNYYNQTFTNFAMLMGSTHGFMSSIIMIMVHRPYREAFMAMIGKTRKIVLPAVSMKTTSVDVLI
;
A
#
# COMPACT_ATOMS: atom_id res chain seq x y z
N MET A 1 16.81 12.64 -3.35
CA MET A 1 16.32 12.42 -1.97
C MET A 1 15.23 11.36 -1.88
N ALA A 2 14.22 11.43 -2.76
CA ALA A 2 13.19 10.40 -2.92
C ALA A 2 13.70 8.95 -2.89
N LEU A 3 14.60 8.60 -3.82
CA LEU A 3 15.14 7.24 -3.97
C LEU A 3 15.95 6.78 -2.75
N PHE A 4 16.67 7.69 -2.10
CA PHE A 4 17.43 7.38 -0.88
C PHE A 4 16.51 6.96 0.27
N LEU A 5 15.42 7.68 0.50
CA LEU A 5 14.43 7.33 1.52
C LEU A 5 13.71 6.02 1.20
N GLN A 6 13.41 5.81 -0.09
CA GLN A 6 12.73 4.62 -0.59
C GLN A 6 13.57 3.35 -0.46
N ILE A 7 14.90 3.45 -0.46
CA ILE A 7 15.80 2.32 -0.22
C ILE A 7 16.12 2.18 1.26
N ALA A 8 16.40 3.28 1.97
CA ALA A 8 16.86 3.24 3.37
C ALA A 8 15.82 2.63 4.32
N VAL A 9 14.53 2.95 4.16
CA VAL A 9 13.48 2.48 5.08
C VAL A 9 13.23 0.97 4.97
N PRO A 10 13.04 0.39 3.76
CA PRO A 10 12.99 -1.06 3.58
C PRO A 10 14.26 -1.76 4.08
N LEU A 11 15.44 -1.21 3.77
CA LEU A 11 16.71 -1.80 4.20
C LEU A 11 16.81 -1.89 5.73
N THR A 12 16.46 -0.82 6.43
CA THR A 12 16.48 -0.77 7.90
C THR A 12 15.54 -1.81 8.50
N THR A 13 14.38 -2.00 7.88
CA THR A 13 13.36 -2.96 8.34
C THR A 13 13.83 -4.41 8.23
N ILE A 14 14.79 -4.72 7.34
CA ILE A 14 15.43 -6.04 7.20
C ILE A 14 16.70 -6.16 8.04
N VAL A 15 17.54 -5.12 8.06
CA VAL A 15 18.85 -5.16 8.73
C VAL A 15 18.70 -5.30 10.25
N VAL A 16 17.74 -4.60 10.86
CA VAL A 16 17.50 -4.66 12.31
C VAL A 16 17.12 -6.08 12.79
N PRO A 17 16.12 -6.78 12.22
CA PRO A 17 15.81 -8.14 12.65
C PRO A 17 16.94 -9.13 12.35
N LEU A 18 17.71 -8.94 11.27
CA LEU A 18 18.90 -9.76 11.00
C LEU A 18 19.95 -9.63 12.10
N ILE A 19 20.29 -8.40 12.51
CA ILE A 19 21.24 -8.16 13.59
C ILE A 19 20.77 -8.84 14.88
N TYR A 20 19.48 -8.73 15.21
CA TYR A 20 18.92 -9.41 16.38
C TYR A 20 19.09 -10.94 16.30
N ILE A 21 18.72 -11.55 15.17
CA ILE A 21 18.83 -13.01 14.98
C ILE A 21 20.28 -13.48 15.12
N PHE A 22 21.25 -12.79 14.50
CA PHE A 22 22.66 -13.17 14.63
C PHE A 22 23.17 -12.99 16.07
N SER A 23 22.80 -11.89 16.73
CA SER A 23 23.20 -11.64 18.12
C SER A 23 22.62 -12.67 19.09
N SER A 24 21.36 -13.10 18.91
CA SER A 24 20.73 -14.10 19.77
C SER A 24 21.38 -15.48 19.63
N ILE A 25 21.84 -15.84 18.43
CA ILE A 25 22.59 -17.07 18.18
C ILE A 25 23.96 -17.02 18.85
N ILE A 26 24.73 -15.94 18.67
CA ILE A 26 26.09 -15.80 19.22
C ILE A 26 26.06 -15.81 20.76
N VAL A 27 25.11 -15.10 21.35
CA VAL A 27 24.99 -14.97 22.82
C VAL A 27 24.18 -16.13 23.43
N ASN A 28 23.56 -16.98 22.60
CA ASN A 28 22.66 -18.06 23.01
C ASN A 28 21.48 -17.57 23.87
N TYR A 29 20.98 -16.37 23.59
CA TYR A 29 19.90 -15.74 24.33
C TYR A 29 18.71 -15.47 23.43
N TYR A 30 17.65 -16.26 23.61
CA TYR A 30 16.43 -16.18 22.81
C TYR A 30 15.32 -15.51 23.64
N ASN A 31 14.91 -14.32 23.22
CA ASN A 31 13.84 -13.59 23.89
C ASN A 31 12.61 -13.53 22.97
N GLN A 32 11.51 -14.13 23.41
CA GLN A 32 10.30 -14.24 22.61
C GLN A 32 9.73 -12.87 22.22
N THR A 33 9.84 -11.86 23.09
CA THR A 33 9.38 -10.50 22.79
C THR A 33 10.16 -9.92 21.61
N PHE A 34 11.49 -9.98 21.65
CA PHE A 34 12.32 -9.46 20.56
C PHE A 34 12.18 -10.29 19.28
N THR A 35 12.02 -11.61 19.40
CA THR A 35 11.75 -12.49 18.25
C THR A 35 10.42 -12.16 17.58
N ASN A 36 9.35 -11.96 18.35
CA ASN A 36 8.05 -11.55 17.81
C ASN A 36 8.12 -10.16 17.17
N PHE A 37 8.91 -9.25 17.75
CA PHE A 37 9.16 -7.93 17.16
C PHE A 37 9.89 -8.03 15.81
N ALA A 38 10.94 -8.85 15.74
CA ALA A 38 11.68 -9.11 14.52
C ALA A 38 10.77 -9.70 13.42
N MET A 39 9.88 -10.63 13.79
CA MET A 39 8.88 -11.19 12.86
C MET A 39 7.89 -10.13 12.37
N LEU A 40 7.39 -9.27 13.26
CA LEU A 40 6.49 -8.17 12.90
C LEU A 40 7.17 -7.18 11.93
N MET A 41 8.44 -6.84 12.18
CA MET A 41 9.24 -6.02 11.28
C MET A 41 9.37 -6.67 9.89
N GLY A 42 9.71 -7.97 9.86
CA GLY A 42 9.77 -8.73 8.60
C GLY A 42 8.44 -8.73 7.84
N SER A 43 7.32 -8.95 8.53
CA SER A 43 5.98 -8.95 7.90
C SER A 43 5.55 -7.56 7.41
N THR A 44 5.94 -6.49 8.10
CA THR A 44 5.54 -5.12 7.74
C THR A 44 6.44 -4.47 6.68
N HIS A 45 7.59 -5.06 6.34
CA HIS A 45 8.52 -4.54 5.34
C HIS A 45 7.85 -4.13 4.01
N GLY A 46 7.06 -5.03 3.41
CA GLY A 46 6.39 -4.78 2.12
C GLY A 46 5.32 -3.68 2.19
N PHE A 47 4.65 -3.57 3.34
CA PHE A 47 3.69 -2.50 3.60
C PHE A 47 4.40 -1.14 3.70
N MET A 48 5.52 -1.08 4.43
CA MET A 48 6.31 0.13 4.57
C MET A 48 6.89 0.60 3.22
N SER A 49 7.39 -0.33 2.38
CA SER A 49 7.86 -0.01 1.03
C SER A 49 6.77 0.65 0.17
N SER A 50 5.53 0.16 0.29
CA SER A 50 4.38 0.71 -0.44
C SER A 50 4.00 2.11 0.05
N ILE A 51 3.99 2.33 1.37
CA ILE A 51 3.74 3.66 1.96
C ILE A 51 4.78 4.66 1.49
N ILE A 52 6.07 4.32 1.57
CA ILE A 52 7.15 5.22 1.18
C ILE A 52 7.07 5.53 -0.31
N MET A 53 6.77 4.54 -1.16
CA MET A 53 6.54 4.77 -2.58
C MET A 53 5.46 5.82 -2.83
N ILE A 54 4.32 5.70 -2.13
CA ILE A 54 3.22 6.65 -2.24
C ILE A 54 3.63 8.03 -1.72
N MET A 55 4.28 8.11 -0.55
CA MET A 55 4.64 9.39 0.10
C MET A 55 5.72 10.17 -0.64
N VAL A 56 6.65 9.47 -1.28
CA VAL A 56 7.81 10.08 -1.92
C VAL A 56 7.50 10.58 -3.33
N HIS A 57 6.64 9.88 -4.08
CA HIS A 57 6.33 10.23 -5.47
C HIS A 57 5.08 11.09 -5.55
N ARG A 58 5.26 12.37 -5.92
CA ARG A 58 4.17 13.33 -6.17
C ARG A 58 2.98 12.76 -6.98
N PRO A 59 3.17 12.06 -8.13
CA PRO A 59 2.05 11.49 -8.87
C PRO A 59 1.30 10.39 -8.09
N TYR A 60 2.00 9.61 -7.26
CA TYR A 60 1.37 8.59 -6.42
C TYR A 60 0.56 9.21 -5.28
N ARG A 61 1.04 10.29 -4.67
CA ARG A 61 0.30 11.05 -3.65
C ARG A 61 -1.00 11.60 -4.22
N GLU A 62 -0.92 12.22 -5.40
CA GLU A 62 -2.08 12.82 -6.06
C GLU A 62 -3.13 11.75 -6.41
N ALA A 63 -2.69 10.60 -6.97
CA ALA A 63 -3.57 9.48 -7.25
C ALA A 63 -4.20 8.87 -5.98
N PHE A 64 -3.42 8.70 -4.91
CA PHE A 64 -3.89 8.17 -3.63
C PHE A 64 -4.94 9.09 -2.98
N MET A 65 -4.68 10.41 -2.95
CA MET A 65 -5.64 11.40 -2.43
C MET A 65 -6.90 11.48 -3.30
N ALA A 66 -6.77 11.38 -4.62
CA ALA A 66 -7.91 11.31 -5.52
C ALA A 66 -8.76 10.05 -5.30
N MET A 67 -8.13 8.92 -4.95
CA MET A 67 -8.82 7.65 -4.65
C MET A 67 -9.57 7.72 -3.31
N ILE A 68 -8.96 8.29 -2.27
CA ILE A 68 -9.60 8.48 -0.96
C ILE A 68 -10.73 9.51 -1.03
N GLY A 69 -10.56 10.59 -1.79
CA GLY A 69 -11.55 11.68 -1.89
C GLY A 69 -12.73 11.39 -2.83
N LYS A 70 -12.65 10.39 -3.71
CA LYS A 70 -13.75 10.00 -4.61
C LYS A 70 -14.40 8.69 -4.16
N THR A 71 -15.35 8.77 -3.23
CA THR A 71 -16.56 7.95 -3.36
C THR A 71 -17.22 8.37 -4.68
N ARG A 72 -17.06 7.58 -5.75
CA ARG A 72 -17.67 7.90 -7.05
C ARG A 72 -19.18 8.05 -6.84
N LYS A 73 -19.72 9.27 -6.95
CA LYS A 73 -21.12 9.41 -7.35
C LYS A 73 -21.17 8.93 -8.79
N ILE A 74 -21.58 7.68 -8.99
CA ILE A 74 -21.89 7.15 -10.31
C ILE A 74 -23.11 7.94 -10.77
N VAL A 75 -22.90 9.03 -11.51
CA VAL A 75 -23.99 9.69 -12.22
C VAL A 75 -24.27 8.80 -13.42
N LEU A 76 -25.22 7.88 -13.26
CA LEU A 76 -25.76 7.09 -14.36
C LEU A 76 -26.27 8.08 -15.42
N PRO A 77 -25.84 7.99 -16.69
CA PRO A 77 -26.47 8.77 -17.73
C PRO A 77 -27.94 8.37 -17.78
N ALA A 78 -28.85 9.35 -17.75
CA ALA A 78 -30.26 9.10 -17.97
C ALA A 78 -30.40 8.46 -19.36
N VAL A 79 -30.65 7.15 -19.40
CA VAL A 79 -30.95 6.44 -20.64
C VAL A 79 -32.26 7.02 -21.14
N SER A 80 -32.18 7.87 -22.16
CA SER A 80 -33.36 8.35 -22.87
C SER A 80 -33.98 7.16 -23.59
N MET A 81 -35.07 6.64 -23.03
CA MET A 81 -35.88 5.60 -23.63
C MET A 81 -36.49 6.17 -24.91
N LYS A 82 -35.92 5.82 -26.07
CA LYS A 82 -36.57 6.09 -27.35
C LYS A 82 -37.73 5.13 -27.49
N THR A 83 -38.95 5.62 -27.35
CA THR A 83 -40.15 4.91 -27.76
C THR A 83 -40.14 4.81 -29.28
N THR A 84 -39.87 3.61 -29.78
CA THR A 84 -40.14 3.28 -31.19
C THR A 84 -41.65 3.26 -31.34
N SER A 85 -42.23 4.34 -31.83
CA SER A 85 -43.62 4.34 -32.31
C SER A 85 -43.66 3.42 -33.52
N VAL A 86 -44.26 2.25 -33.34
CA VAL A 86 -44.65 1.38 -34.43
C VAL A 86 -45.91 2.01 -35.02
N ASP A 87 -45.75 2.80 -36.08
CA ASP A 87 -46.89 3.30 -36.83
C ASP A 87 -47.56 2.09 -37.49
N VAL A 88 -48.63 1.62 -36.86
CA VAL A 88 -49.48 0.54 -37.39
C VAL A 88 -50.19 1.12 -38.62
N LEU A 89 -49.66 0.78 -39.79
CA LEU A 89 -50.26 1.10 -41.07
C LEU A 89 -51.55 0.27 -41.22
N ILE A 90 -52.70 0.91 -40.98
CA ILE A 90 -54.03 0.44 -41.38
C ILE A 90 -54.37 1.10 -42.72
#